data_AF-A0A7J6PQA4-F1
#
_entry.id   AF-A0A7J6PQA4-F1
#
_cell.length_a   1.000
_cell.length_b   1.000
_cell.length_c   1.000
_cell.angle_alpha   90.00
_cell.angle_beta   90.00
_cell.angle_gamma   90.00
#
_symmetry.space_group_name_H-M   'P 1'
#
loop_
_entity.id
_entity.type
_entity.pdbx_description
1 polymer ?
#
loop_
_entity_poly.entity_id
_entity_poly.type
_entity_poly.pdbx_seq_one_letter_code
_entity_poly.pdbx_strand_id
1 'polypeptide(L)'
;MAEESADALFVGTLDRLTAEHPHTDDPRFAFQSNQWNNCELRFTQFCRCTRELGEDDPRCKYQYYRAQTVCHEFLLEDWMEHRHRGTCDLDIMPDRQVIHMRQ
;
A
#
# COMPACT_ATOMS: atom_id res chain seq x y z
N MET A 1 29.29 14.28 24.22
CA MET A 1 28.88 12.94 23.77
C MET A 1 27.41 13.05 23.48
N ALA A 2 27.07 13.02 22.19
CA ALA A 2 25.74 13.38 21.71
C ALA A 2 24.68 12.41 22.25
N GLU A 3 23.58 12.94 22.76
CA GLU A 3 22.31 12.22 22.85
C GLU A 3 21.92 11.79 21.43
N GLU A 4 22.22 10.55 21.05
CA GLU A 4 21.47 9.88 19.99
C GLU A 4 20.05 9.70 20.55
N SER A 5 19.11 10.49 20.04
CA SER A 5 17.71 10.38 20.44
C SER A 5 17.23 8.95 20.16
N ALA A 6 16.42 8.39 21.05
CA ALA A 6 15.84 7.06 20.86
C ALA A 6 15.12 6.90 19.50
N ASP A 7 14.65 8.02 18.93
CA ASP A 7 14.07 8.10 17.58
C ASP A 7 15.09 7.75 16.48
N ALA A 8 16.35 8.17 16.61
CA ALA A 8 17.40 7.85 15.61
C ALA A 8 17.73 6.34 15.60
N LEU A 9 17.73 5.70 16.77
CA LEU A 9 17.87 4.25 16.92
C LEU A 9 16.68 3.49 16.31
N PHE A 10 15.46 3.99 16.49
CA PHE A 10 14.26 3.36 15.93
C PHE A 10 14.18 3.52 14.40
N VAL A 11 14.45 4.71 13.87
CA VAL A 11 14.40 5.00 12.42
C VAL A 11 15.49 4.23 11.66
N GLY A 12 16.73 4.19 12.18
CA GLY A 12 17.80 3.38 11.58
C GLY A 12 17.53 1.88 11.59
N THR A 13 16.67 1.41 12.52
CA THR A 13 16.22 0.02 12.57
C THR A 13 15.14 -0.27 11.52
N LEU A 14 14.26 0.69 11.23
CA LEU A 14 13.15 0.51 10.30
C LEU A 14 13.60 0.45 8.84
N ASP A 15 14.58 1.29 8.44
CA ASP A 15 15.15 1.25 7.09
C ASP A 15 15.83 -0.10 6.82
N ARG A 16 16.54 -0.65 7.81
CA ARG A 16 17.14 -1.98 7.72
C ARG A 16 16.06 -3.08 7.63
N LEU A 17 15.01 -2.97 8.45
CA LEU A 17 13.89 -3.92 8.45
C LEU A 17 13.19 -3.95 7.09
N THR A 18 12.91 -2.79 6.52
CA THR A 18 12.21 -2.69 5.22
C THR A 18 13.10 -3.11 4.06
N ALA A 19 14.43 -2.94 4.16
CA ALA A 19 15.37 -3.48 3.18
C ALA A 19 15.37 -5.03 3.15
N GLU A 20 15.27 -5.68 4.31
CA GLU A 20 15.19 -7.16 4.44
C GLU A 20 13.76 -7.68 4.17
N HIS A 21 12.76 -6.89 4.51
CA HIS A 21 11.34 -7.23 4.46
C HIS A 21 10.53 -6.09 3.84
N PRO A 22 10.49 -5.97 2.49
CA PRO A 22 9.85 -4.85 1.80
C PRO A 22 8.36 -4.65 2.10
N HIS A 23 7.67 -5.71 2.51
CA HIS A 23 6.26 -5.68 2.92
C HIS A 23 6.00 -4.97 4.27
N THR A 24 7.05 -4.69 5.04
CA THR A 24 6.97 -4.06 6.38
C THR A 24 7.09 -2.54 6.34
N ASP A 25 7.00 -1.94 5.15
CA ASP A 25 7.13 -0.48 4.93
C ASP A 25 6.02 0.35 5.60
N ASP A 26 4.91 -0.29 6.00
CA ASP A 26 3.86 0.33 6.79
C ASP A 26 3.97 -0.03 8.28
N PRO A 27 4.30 0.93 9.16
CA PRO A 27 4.34 0.68 10.61
C PRO A 27 3.00 0.21 11.18
N ARG A 28 1.87 0.51 10.52
CA ARG A 28 0.53 0.04 10.94
C ARG A 28 0.37 -1.48 10.81
N PHE A 29 1.11 -2.09 9.88
CA PHE A 29 1.00 -3.51 9.54
C PHE A 29 2.30 -4.30 9.81
N ALA A 30 3.41 -3.63 10.14
CA ALA A 30 4.74 -4.24 10.30
C ALA A 30 4.80 -5.43 11.27
N PHE A 31 3.96 -5.42 12.32
CA PHE A 31 3.94 -6.47 13.35
C PHE A 31 2.76 -7.44 13.20
N GLN A 32 2.00 -7.35 12.11
CA GLN A 32 0.84 -8.20 11.87
C GLN A 32 1.24 -9.46 11.10
N SER A 33 0.83 -10.63 11.58
CA SER A 33 1.03 -11.89 10.84
C SER A 33 0.16 -11.95 9.58
N ASN A 34 -1.03 -11.37 9.64
CA ASN A 34 -1.96 -11.32 8.52
C ASN A 34 -1.77 -10.00 7.73
N GLN A 35 -1.24 -10.10 6.52
CA GLN A 35 -0.98 -8.96 5.63
C GLN A 35 -2.13 -8.67 4.66
N TRP A 36 -3.27 -9.37 4.77
CA TRP A 36 -4.41 -9.19 3.86
C TRP A 36 -4.87 -7.73 3.75
N ASN A 37 -5.11 -7.07 4.90
CA ASN A 37 -5.55 -5.68 4.94
C ASN A 37 -4.51 -4.70 4.39
N ASN A 38 -3.21 -5.02 4.51
CA ASN A 38 -2.13 -4.23 3.94
C ASN A 38 -2.12 -4.36 2.42
N CYS A 39 -2.26 -5.60 1.91
CA CYS A 39 -2.37 -5.89 0.49
C CYS A 39 -3.54 -5.13 -0.16
N GLU A 40 -4.75 -5.26 0.41
CA GLU A 40 -5.95 -4.57 -0.08
C GLU A 40 -5.75 -3.05 -0.11
N LEU A 41 -5.23 -2.47 0.99
CA LEU A 41 -4.96 -1.04 1.07
C LEU A 41 -3.96 -0.57 0.01
N ARG A 42 -2.86 -1.31 -0.19
CA ARG A 42 -1.81 -0.96 -1.17
C ARG A 42 -2.36 -0.99 -2.59
N PHE A 43 -3.19 -1.97 -2.91
CA PHE A 43 -3.81 -2.04 -4.23
C PHE A 43 -4.84 -0.91 -4.43
N THR A 44 -5.68 -0.60 -3.44
CA THR A 44 -6.60 0.55 -3.50
C THR A 44 -5.84 1.88 -3.68
N GLN A 45 -4.69 2.04 -3.03
CA GLN A 45 -3.83 3.22 -3.22
C GLN A 45 -3.29 3.33 -4.65
N PHE A 46 -2.88 2.21 -5.24
CA PHE A 46 -2.48 2.16 -6.65
C PHE A 46 -3.65 2.57 -7.56
N CYS A 47 -4.83 1.95 -7.41
CA CYS A 47 -6.02 2.28 -8.19
C CYS A 47 -6.34 3.78 -8.13
N ARG A 48 -6.42 4.37 -6.93
CA ARG A 48 -6.64 5.81 -6.75
C ARG A 48 -5.58 6.67 -7.44
N CYS A 49 -4.31 6.32 -7.27
CA CYS A 49 -3.21 7.05 -7.92
C CYS A 49 -3.39 7.07 -9.43
N THR A 50 -3.66 5.92 -10.05
CA THR A 50 -3.83 5.83 -11.50
C THR A 50 -5.05 6.59 -12.02
N ARG A 51 -6.12 6.72 -11.23
CA ARG A 51 -7.29 7.52 -11.59
C ARG A 51 -7.01 9.02 -11.54
N GLU A 52 -6.22 9.47 -10.58
CA GLU A 52 -5.91 10.89 -10.38
C GLU A 52 -4.79 11.40 -11.30
N LEU A 53 -3.76 10.58 -11.51
CA LEU A 53 -2.50 10.99 -12.16
C LEU A 53 -2.23 10.28 -13.48
N GLY A 54 -2.96 9.19 -13.76
CA GLY A 54 -2.69 8.29 -14.88
C GLY A 54 -1.76 7.14 -14.50
N GLU A 55 -1.87 6.04 -15.24
CA GLU A 55 -1.12 4.80 -14.99
C GLU A 55 0.37 4.93 -15.27
N ASP A 56 0.75 5.86 -16.15
CA ASP A 56 2.14 6.08 -16.51
C ASP A 56 2.95 6.92 -15.52
N ASP A 57 2.30 7.59 -14.57
CA ASP A 57 2.98 8.41 -13.57
C ASP A 57 3.90 7.53 -12.70
N PRO A 58 5.18 7.91 -12.54
CA PRO A 58 6.15 7.12 -11.78
C PRO A 58 5.72 6.89 -10.32
N ARG A 59 4.92 7.79 -9.74
CA ARG A 59 4.37 7.61 -8.38
C ARG A 59 3.40 6.45 -8.32
N CYS A 60 2.58 6.25 -9.36
CA CYS A 60 1.62 5.16 -9.40
C CYS A 60 2.30 3.82 -9.68
N LYS A 61 3.34 3.81 -10.52
CA LYS A 61 4.23 2.65 -10.70
C LYS A 61 4.88 2.24 -9.37
N TYR A 62 5.29 3.21 -8.56
CA TYR A 62 5.81 2.94 -7.22
C TYR A 62 4.73 2.40 -6.27
N GLN A 63 3.48 2.90 -6.32
CA GLN A 63 2.39 2.31 -5.51
C GLN A 63 2.11 0.85 -5.92
N TYR A 64 2.15 0.53 -7.22
CA TYR A 64 1.99 -0.85 -7.69
C TYR A 64 3.11 -1.75 -7.16
N TYR A 65 4.36 -1.29 -7.22
CA TYR A 65 5.49 -2.01 -6.63
C TYR A 65 5.27 -2.33 -5.15
N ARG A 66 4.76 -1.37 -4.36
CA ARG A 66 4.45 -1.62 -2.94
C ARG A 66 3.36 -2.68 -2.76
N ALA A 67 2.35 -2.71 -3.64
CA ALA A 67 1.36 -3.79 -3.63
C ALA A 67 2.02 -5.15 -3.94
N GLN A 68 2.94 -5.23 -4.90
CA GLN A 68 3.70 -6.46 -5.22
C GLN A 68 4.54 -6.98 -4.06
N THR A 69 5.04 -6.10 -3.18
CA THR A 69 5.83 -6.55 -2.04
C THR A 69 5.00 -7.27 -0.98
N VAL A 70 3.69 -6.99 -0.88
CA VAL A 70 2.80 -7.47 0.20
C VAL A 70 1.81 -8.53 -0.30
N CYS A 71 1.26 -8.33 -1.50
CA CYS A 71 0.22 -9.18 -2.08
C CYS A 71 0.81 -10.42 -2.76
N HIS A 72 0.05 -11.51 -2.76
CA HIS A 72 0.37 -12.64 -3.62
C HIS A 72 0.09 -12.29 -5.10
N GLU A 73 0.97 -12.73 -5.99
CA GLU A 73 0.89 -12.47 -7.44
C GLU A 73 -0.48 -12.80 -8.06
N PHE A 74 -1.04 -14.00 -7.81
CA PHE A 74 -2.37 -14.38 -8.34
C PHE A 74 -3.48 -13.37 -7.99
N LEU A 75 -3.43 -12.74 -6.81
CA LEU A 75 -4.43 -11.73 -6.42
C LEU A 75 -4.25 -10.45 -7.23
N LEU A 76 -3.00 -10.04 -7.44
CA LEU A 76 -2.70 -8.85 -8.23
C LEU A 76 -3.08 -9.04 -9.69
N GLU A 77 -2.83 -10.22 -10.27
CA GLU A 77 -3.26 -10.54 -11.63
C GLU A 77 -4.78 -10.47 -11.76
N ASP A 78 -5.51 -11.12 -10.85
CA ASP A 78 -6.98 -11.12 -10.82
C ASP A 78 -7.53 -9.70 -10.68
N TRP A 79 -7.07 -8.93 -9.70
CA TRP A 79 -7.53 -7.57 -9.48
C TRP A 79 -7.18 -6.63 -10.64
N MET A 80 -6.01 -6.80 -11.26
CA MET A 80 -5.64 -6.05 -12.46
C MET A 80 -6.57 -6.42 -13.62
N GLU A 81 -6.90 -7.69 -13.84
CA GLU A 81 -7.87 -8.09 -14.87
C GLU A 81 -9.23 -7.44 -14.62
N HIS A 82 -9.71 -7.49 -13.38
CA HIS A 82 -10.94 -6.82 -12.97
C HIS A 82 -10.89 -5.30 -13.20
N ARG A 83 -9.73 -4.65 -12.98
CA ARG A 83 -9.55 -3.21 -13.21
C ARG A 83 -9.59 -2.88 -14.70
N HIS A 84 -8.92 -3.65 -15.54
CA HIS A 84 -8.99 -3.47 -17.00
C HIS A 84 -10.41 -3.66 -17.55
N ARG A 85 -11.20 -4.55 -16.94
CA ARG A 85 -12.61 -4.76 -17.25
C ARG A 85 -13.55 -3.69 -16.66
N GLY A 86 -13.09 -2.87 -15.71
CA GLY A 86 -13.90 -1.88 -15.00
C GLY A 86 -14.81 -2.48 -13.91
N THR A 87 -14.50 -3.69 -13.44
CA THR A 87 -15.26 -4.45 -12.43
C THR A 87 -14.46 -4.68 -11.14
N CYS A 88 -13.42 -3.88 -10.89
CA CYS A 88 -12.62 -4.00 -9.67
C CYS A 88 -13.23 -3.15 -8.56
N ASP A 89 -13.74 -3.78 -7.52
CA ASP A 89 -14.34 -3.08 -6.38
C ASP A 89 -13.33 -2.15 -5.67
N LEU A 90 -12.05 -2.50 -5.68
CA LEU A 90 -10.96 -1.71 -5.11
C LEU A 90 -10.62 -0.46 -5.93
N ASP A 91 -11.08 -0.38 -7.18
CA ASP A 91 -10.95 0.78 -8.07
C ASP A 91 -12.21 1.67 -8.07
N ILE A 92 -13.28 1.23 -7.39
CA ILE A 92 -14.50 2.02 -7.23
C ILE A 92 -14.26 3.05 -6.12
N MET A 93 -14.22 4.32 -6.51
CA MET A 93 -14.29 5.40 -5.53
C MET A 93 -15.67 5.39 -4.89
N PRO A 94 -15.78 5.45 -3.55
CA PRO A 94 -17.07 5.68 -2.92
C PRO A 94 -17.56 7.05 -3.40
N ASP A 95 -18.57 7.05 -4.26
CA ASP A 95 -19.22 8.27 -4.72
C ASP A 95 -19.98 8.84 -3.52
N ARG A 96 -19.32 9.74 -2.77
CA ARG A 96 -19.85 10.42 -1.57
C ARG A 96 -20.35 9.50 -0.45
N GLN A 97 -19.83 8.28 -0.29
CA GLN A 97 -20.22 7.44 0.85
C GLN A 97 -19.52 7.93 2.13
N VAL A 98 -20.21 8.81 2.85
CA VAL A 98 -19.82 9.30 4.18
C VAL A 98 -20.16 8.33 5.31
N ILE A 99 -20.62 7.11 4.99
CA ILE A 99 -21.07 6.12 5.98
C ILE A 99 -19.97 5.68 6.95
N HIS A 100 -18.69 5.81 6.54
CA HIS A 100 -17.52 5.51 7.37
C HIS A 100 -16.82 6.77 7.91
N MET A 101 -17.31 7.96 7.57
CA MET A 101 -16.84 9.21 8.16
C MET A 101 -17.45 9.32 9.57
N ARG A 102 -16.63 9.60 10.58
CA ARG A 102 -17.13 9.90 11.93
C ARG A 102 -18.07 11.11 11.81
N GLN A 103 -19.32 10.97 12.24
CA GLN A 103 -20.23 12.09 12.44
C GLN A 103 -19.74 12.99 13.57
#